data_AF-A0A924PCC4-F1
#
_entry.id   AF-A0A924PCC4-F1
#
_cell.length_a   1.000
_cell.length_b   1.000
_cell.length_c   1.000
_cell.angle_alpha   90.00
_cell.angle_beta   90.00
_cell.angle_gamma   90.00
#
_symmetry.space_group_name_H-M   'P 1'
#
loop_
_entity.id
_entity.type
_entity.pdbx_description
1 polymer ?
#
loop_
_entity_poly.entity_id
_entity_poly.type
_entity_poly.pdbx_seq_one_letter_code
_entity_poly.pdbx_strand_id
1 'polypeptide(L)'
;MTKSKIHGKCSRTFLLLTLTGAVSSVLICNSGQASELTLSASEEGATIHELTGEGANQKLVPIGKTPMTIKDADSSETKLYKIEKPGFATVYIPITSRMKANTSIAVTLKKNQEWAPSDIEKRSLETAEEIVDQVYSIQSLLDSRKTAEAMAMAETLRGLHPSSFSVRLVYANALLVSGEVNKAQSLYTSLITEIPPGRASMKSSIQKIINRLSGGRSTASSNSREGTN
;
A
#
# COMPACT_ATOMS: atom_id res chain seq x y z
N MET A 1 13.25 13.22 -42.57
CA MET A 1 13.27 12.05 -41.66
C MET A 1 13.10 12.53 -40.23
N THR A 2 11.86 12.51 -39.71
CA THR A 2 11.52 12.99 -38.37
C THR A 2 11.19 11.79 -37.48
N LYS A 3 12.08 11.50 -36.52
CA LYS A 3 11.86 10.44 -35.52
C LYS A 3 10.84 10.94 -34.49
N SER A 4 9.59 10.51 -34.64
CA SER A 4 8.55 10.69 -33.62
C SER A 4 8.82 9.77 -32.42
N LYS A 5 9.10 10.36 -31.27
CA LYS A 5 9.45 9.66 -30.03
C LYS A 5 8.21 9.57 -29.14
N ILE A 6 7.42 8.51 -29.31
CA ILE A 6 6.20 8.24 -28.54
C ILE A 6 6.60 7.94 -27.08
N HIS A 7 6.43 8.92 -26.20
CA HIS A 7 6.53 8.71 -24.75
C HIS A 7 5.18 8.19 -24.24
N GLY A 8 5.04 6.87 -24.16
CA GLY A 8 3.92 6.25 -23.47
C GLY A 8 4.00 6.55 -21.98
N LYS A 9 3.17 7.49 -21.48
CA LYS A 9 2.97 7.70 -20.04
C LYS A 9 2.28 6.46 -19.46
N CYS A 10 3.06 5.52 -18.94
CA CYS A 10 2.57 4.36 -18.21
C CYS A 10 2.12 4.83 -16.81
N SER A 11 0.84 5.18 -16.67
CA SER A 11 0.23 5.47 -15.36
C SER A 11 0.04 4.15 -14.60
N ARG A 12 1.02 3.78 -13.77
CA ARG A 12 0.93 2.61 -12.88
C ARG A 12 0.18 3.02 -11.60
N THR A 13 -1.06 2.57 -11.48
CA THR A 13 -1.85 2.64 -10.24
C THR A 13 -1.49 1.44 -9.38
N PHE A 14 -0.82 1.66 -8.24
CA PHE A 14 -0.59 0.62 -7.23
C PHE A 14 -1.63 0.80 -6.12
N LEU A 15 -2.40 -0.27 -5.85
CA LEU A 15 -3.35 -0.34 -4.75
C LEU A 15 -2.73 -1.21 -3.65
N LEU A 16 -2.52 -0.65 -2.47
CA LEU A 16 -2.10 -1.38 -1.27
C LEU A 16 -3.19 -1.14 -0.21
N LEU A 17 -3.78 -2.19 0.36
CA LEU A 17 -4.75 -2.06 1.45
C LEU A 17 -4.71 -3.27 2.39
N THR A 18 -5.05 -3.00 3.64
CA THR A 18 -4.57 -3.59 4.90
C THR A 18 -5.25 -4.85 5.39
N LEU A 19 -4.55 -5.72 6.12
CA LEU A 19 -5.17 -6.83 6.85
C LEU A 19 -5.74 -6.34 8.18
N THR A 20 -6.93 -6.82 8.52
CA THR A 20 -7.44 -6.71 9.88
C THR A 20 -6.93 -7.87 10.73
N GLY A 21 -6.04 -7.52 11.64
CA GLY A 21 -5.91 -8.05 12.99
C GLY A 21 -5.40 -6.90 13.86
N ALA A 22 -6.31 -6.00 14.28
CA ALA A 22 -6.09 -4.85 15.16
C ALA A 22 -5.18 -3.67 14.73
N VAL A 23 -4.69 -3.59 13.48
CA VAL A 23 -4.07 -2.36 12.95
C VAL A 23 -4.74 -1.96 11.64
N SER A 24 -5.60 -0.94 11.69
CA SER A 24 -6.25 -0.41 10.48
C SER A 24 -5.37 0.67 9.88
N SER A 25 -4.54 0.34 8.90
CA SER A 25 -3.88 1.37 8.08
C SER A 25 -4.71 1.68 6.83
N VAL A 26 -4.83 2.95 6.46
CA VAL A 26 -5.56 3.40 5.26
C VAL A 26 -4.56 3.98 4.27
N LEU A 27 -4.36 3.29 3.15
CA LEU A 27 -3.47 3.73 2.06
C LEU A 27 -4.32 4.36 0.94
N ILE A 28 -4.11 5.65 0.69
CA ILE A 28 -4.78 6.40 -0.39
C ILE A 28 -3.73 6.74 -1.45
N CYS A 29 -3.78 6.06 -2.60
CA CYS A 29 -2.93 6.38 -3.76
C CYS A 29 -3.74 7.20 -4.78
N ASN A 30 -3.56 8.52 -4.81
CA ASN A 30 -4.04 9.38 -5.90
C ASN A 30 -2.84 10.09 -6.56
N SER A 31 -3.05 10.97 -7.53
CA SER A 31 -1.97 11.74 -8.19
C SER A 31 -2.28 13.25 -8.13
N GLY A 32 -1.35 14.01 -7.55
CA GLY A 32 -1.33 15.47 -7.39
C GLY A 32 -0.24 15.87 -6.39
N GLN A 33 0.04 17.17 -6.26
CA GLN A 33 0.80 17.74 -5.15
C GLN A 33 -0.18 18.26 -4.11
N ALA A 34 -0.01 17.92 -2.83
CA ALA A 34 -0.88 18.34 -1.76
C ALA A 34 -0.35 19.61 -1.10
N SER A 35 -1.05 20.74 -1.27
CA SER A 35 -0.76 21.98 -0.53
C SER A 35 -1.20 21.90 0.93
N GLU A 36 -2.27 21.16 1.22
CA GLU A 36 -2.85 21.02 2.56
C GLU A 36 -3.36 19.59 2.79
N LEU A 37 -3.11 19.07 4.00
CA LEU A 37 -3.64 17.79 4.49
C LEU A 37 -4.42 18.03 5.78
N THR A 38 -5.72 17.75 5.77
CA THR A 38 -6.56 17.82 6.98
C THR A 38 -6.82 16.42 7.51
N LEU A 39 -6.42 16.17 8.76
CA LEU A 39 -6.63 14.93 9.48
C LEU A 39 -7.70 15.17 10.55
N SER A 40 -8.83 14.46 10.45
CA SER A 40 -9.89 14.46 11.45
C SER A 40 -10.14 13.04 11.96
N ALA A 41 -10.57 12.94 13.22
CA ALA A 41 -11.03 11.68 13.80
C ALA A 41 -12.50 11.83 14.22
N SER A 42 -13.24 10.72 14.25
CA SER A 42 -14.60 10.66 14.83
C SER A 42 -14.63 11.08 16.30
N GLU A 43 -13.46 11.08 16.93
CA GLU A 43 -13.22 11.34 18.32
C GLU A 43 -12.22 12.48 18.42
N GLU A 44 -12.68 13.67 18.83
CA GLU A 44 -11.85 14.85 18.94
C GLU A 44 -10.70 14.64 19.94
N GLY A 45 -9.60 15.37 19.70
CA GLY A 45 -8.45 15.39 20.60
C GLY A 45 -7.52 14.18 20.53
N ALA A 46 -7.66 13.31 19.51
CA ALA A 46 -6.72 12.22 19.28
C ALA A 46 -5.34 12.79 18.90
N THR A 47 -4.27 12.28 19.52
CA THR A 47 -2.90 12.73 19.25
C THR A 47 -2.45 12.22 17.89
N ILE A 48 -1.85 13.11 17.10
CA ILE A 48 -1.26 12.78 15.81
C ILE A 48 0.25 12.80 15.96
N HIS A 49 0.89 11.70 15.59
CA HIS A 49 2.33 11.58 15.50
C HIS A 49 2.75 11.44 14.05
N GLU A 50 3.88 12.05 13.70
CA GLU A 50 4.59 11.78 12.45
C GLU A 50 5.73 10.80 12.76
N LEU A 51 5.79 9.69 12.01
CA LEU A 51 6.94 8.81 12.05
C LEU A 51 8.04 9.41 11.18
N THR A 52 9.16 9.76 11.81
CA THR A 52 10.32 10.39 11.17
C THR A 52 11.53 9.46 11.26
N GLY A 53 12.46 9.56 10.30
CA GLY A 53 13.66 8.72 10.24
C GLY A 53 13.51 7.47 9.36
N GLU A 54 14.60 6.71 9.21
CA GLU A 54 14.66 5.51 8.37
C GLU A 54 15.07 4.26 9.16
N GLY A 55 14.42 3.14 8.87
CA GLY A 55 14.73 1.83 9.46
C GLY A 55 14.74 1.84 10.99
N ALA A 56 15.83 1.38 11.59
CA ALA A 56 15.98 1.28 13.04
C ALA A 56 15.99 2.63 13.79
N ASN A 57 16.12 3.76 13.07
CA ASN A 57 16.17 5.10 13.67
C ASN A 57 14.81 5.81 13.64
N GLN A 58 13.73 5.11 13.32
CA GLN A 58 12.40 5.69 13.27
C GLN A 58 11.94 6.19 14.65
N LYS A 59 11.33 7.37 14.68
CA LYS A 59 10.81 8.03 15.89
C LYS A 59 9.44 8.63 15.64
N LEU A 60 8.52 8.39 16.58
CA LEU A 60 7.21 9.04 16.61
C LEU A 60 7.33 10.42 17.24
N VAL A 61 7.13 11.46 16.44
CA VAL A 61 7.13 12.86 16.88
C VAL A 61 5.70 13.34 16.97
N PRO A 62 5.19 13.77 18.14
CA PRO A 62 3.85 14.34 18.25
C PRO A 62 3.80 15.68 17.51
N ILE A 63 2.87 15.82 16.57
CA ILE A 63 2.74 17.02 15.73
C ILE A 63 1.45 17.81 16.04
N GLY A 64 0.47 17.20 16.70
CA GLY A 64 -0.77 17.89 17.07
C GLY A 64 -1.88 16.96 17.52
N LYS A 65 -3.13 17.45 17.46
CA LYS A 65 -4.34 16.70 17.82
C LYS A 65 -5.44 16.90 16.78
N THR A 66 -6.33 15.92 16.61
CA THR A 66 -7.47 16.03 15.68
C THR A 66 -8.55 17.02 16.16
N PRO A 67 -9.18 17.79 15.25
CA PRO A 67 -8.81 17.95 13.84
C PRO A 67 -7.53 18.80 13.67
N MET A 68 -6.67 18.42 12.74
CA MET A 68 -5.43 19.14 12.43
C MET A 68 -5.30 19.35 10.92
N THR A 69 -4.86 20.54 10.51
CA THR A 69 -4.45 20.82 9.13
C THR A 69 -2.94 21.01 9.07
N ILE A 70 -2.28 20.19 8.26
CA ILE A 70 -0.85 20.25 7.97
C ILE A 70 -0.70 21.04 6.67
N LYS A 71 -0.15 22.26 6.78
CA LYS A 71 0.22 23.09 5.63
C LYS A 71 1.53 22.60 5.05
N ASP A 72 1.71 22.79 3.75
CA ASP A 72 2.93 22.41 3.04
C ASP A 72 3.26 20.93 3.25
N ALA A 73 2.24 20.07 3.16
CA ALA A 73 2.41 18.63 3.08
C ALA A 73 3.03 18.19 1.73
N ASP A 74 3.78 19.09 1.09
CA ASP A 74 4.54 18.87 -0.13
C ASP A 74 5.71 17.96 0.23
N SER A 75 5.38 16.69 0.26
CA SER A 75 6.25 15.63 0.70
C SER A 75 6.68 14.92 -0.57
N SER A 76 7.83 15.34 -1.11
CA SER A 76 8.59 14.50 -2.04
C SER A 76 8.86 13.11 -1.44
N GLU A 77 8.78 13.02 -0.12
CA GLU A 77 8.96 11.84 0.70
C GLU A 77 7.61 11.28 1.15
N THR A 78 7.55 9.98 1.41
CA THR A 78 6.36 9.39 2.02
C THR A 78 6.43 9.55 3.53
N LYS A 79 5.34 9.98 4.15
CA LYS A 79 5.21 10.13 5.60
C LYS A 79 4.24 9.09 6.16
N LEU A 80 4.43 8.65 7.41
CA LEU A 80 3.46 7.82 8.12
C LEU A 80 2.95 8.57 9.34
N TYR A 81 1.64 8.83 9.38
CA TYR A 81 1.01 9.42 10.56
C TYR A 81 0.37 8.35 11.43
N LYS A 82 0.56 8.43 12.74
CA LYS A 82 -0.11 7.60 13.73
C LYS A 82 -1.13 8.45 14.47
N ILE A 83 -2.39 8.05 14.48
CA ILE A 83 -3.46 8.67 15.26
C ILE A 83 -3.78 7.76 16.44
N GLU A 84 -3.63 8.29 17.65
CA GLU A 84 -3.86 7.57 18.89
C GLU A 84 -4.79 8.34 19.84
N LYS A 85 -5.67 7.61 20.52
CA LYS A 85 -6.51 8.14 21.61
C LYS A 85 -6.61 7.07 22.69
N PRO A 86 -6.36 7.38 23.98
CA PRO A 86 -6.50 6.42 25.06
C PRO A 86 -7.87 5.73 25.06
N GLY A 87 -7.90 4.41 25.11
CA GLY A 87 -9.13 3.61 25.04
C GLY A 87 -9.67 3.35 23.62
N PHE A 88 -8.93 3.73 22.57
CA PHE A 88 -9.29 3.47 21.17
C PHE A 88 -8.18 2.73 20.42
N ALA A 89 -8.54 2.12 19.30
CA ALA A 89 -7.59 1.45 18.42
C ALA A 89 -6.74 2.49 17.67
N THR A 90 -5.43 2.25 17.62
CA THR A 90 -4.47 3.09 16.87
C THR A 90 -4.69 2.95 15.37
N VAL A 91 -4.60 4.08 14.64
CA VAL A 91 -4.70 4.11 13.19
C VAL A 91 -3.42 4.67 12.58
N TYR A 92 -2.90 4.00 11.56
CA TYR A 92 -1.71 4.42 10.82
C TYR A 92 -2.10 4.88 9.41
N ILE A 93 -1.60 6.03 8.98
CA ILE A 93 -2.00 6.68 7.72
C ILE A 93 -0.74 7.04 6.95
N PRO A 94 -0.32 6.19 6.00
CA PRO A 94 0.75 6.55 5.09
C PRO A 94 0.26 7.55 4.06
N ILE A 95 1.02 8.64 3.94
CA ILE A 95 0.83 9.73 3.01
C ILE A 95 1.98 9.68 2.02
N THR A 96 1.68 9.29 0.78
CA THR A 96 2.68 9.21 -0.29
C THR A 96 2.74 10.53 -1.05
N SER A 97 3.85 10.77 -1.75
CA SER A 97 4.19 11.97 -2.51
C SER A 97 3.27 12.32 -3.70
N ARG A 98 2.07 11.74 -3.74
CA ARG A 98 1.14 11.84 -4.87
C ARG A 98 -0.28 12.29 -4.46
N MET A 99 -0.50 12.81 -3.26
CA MET A 99 -1.84 13.26 -2.86
C MET A 99 -2.29 14.54 -3.58
N LYS A 100 -3.58 14.65 -3.92
CA LYS A 100 -4.12 15.88 -4.53
C LYS A 100 -4.00 17.07 -3.57
N ALA A 101 -3.92 18.28 -4.15
CA ALA A 101 -4.12 19.53 -3.45
C ALA A 101 -5.38 19.45 -2.57
N ASN A 102 -5.22 19.79 -1.29
CA ASN A 102 -6.27 19.85 -0.28
C ASN A 102 -6.96 18.49 -0.04
N THR A 103 -6.21 17.53 0.51
CA THR A 103 -6.79 16.24 0.89
C THR A 103 -7.29 16.27 2.33
N SER A 104 -8.54 15.83 2.56
CA SER A 104 -9.10 15.61 3.88
C SER A 104 -9.23 14.10 4.14
N ILE A 105 -8.69 13.63 5.27
CA ILE A 105 -8.81 12.25 5.73
C ILE A 105 -9.59 12.24 7.04
N ALA A 106 -10.74 11.59 7.02
CA ALA A 106 -11.56 11.35 8.21
C ALA A 106 -11.36 9.92 8.71
N VAL A 107 -11.03 9.78 9.98
CA VAL A 107 -10.68 8.50 10.61
C VAL A 107 -11.72 8.15 11.67
N THR A 108 -12.37 7.00 11.54
CA THR A 108 -13.24 6.48 12.60
C THR A 108 -12.42 5.68 13.60
N LEU A 109 -12.24 6.22 14.81
CA LEU A 109 -11.62 5.48 15.91
C LEU A 109 -12.67 4.57 16.56
N LYS A 110 -12.34 3.29 16.70
CA LYS A 110 -13.18 2.33 17.42
C LYS A 110 -12.66 2.20 18.84
N LYS A 111 -13.56 2.27 19.84
CA LYS A 111 -13.20 1.98 21.23
C LYS A 111 -12.61 0.58 21.31
N ASN A 112 -11.53 0.44 22.07
CA ASN A 112 -11.08 -0.86 22.53
C ASN A 112 -12.17 -1.31 23.51
N GLN A 113 -13.08 -2.19 23.08
CA GLN A 113 -14.11 -2.75 23.95
C GLN A 113 -13.42 -3.59 25.03
N GLU A 114 -13.03 -3.00 26.17
CA GLU A 114 -12.42 -3.62 27.36
C GLU A 114 -11.53 -4.84 27.06
N TRP A 115 -10.80 -4.78 25.95
CA TRP A 115 -9.97 -5.88 25.50
C TRP A 115 -8.58 -5.50 25.99
N ALA A 116 -8.20 -6.01 27.16
CA ALA A 116 -6.79 -6.11 27.47
C ALA A 116 -6.21 -7.03 26.39
N PRO A 117 -5.36 -6.53 25.47
CA PRO A 117 -4.82 -7.39 24.44
C PRO A 117 -4.07 -8.50 25.16
N SER A 118 -4.51 -9.73 24.93
CA SER A 118 -3.81 -10.90 25.46
C SER A 118 -2.34 -10.83 25.03
N ASP A 119 -1.41 -11.50 25.72
CA ASP A 119 0.00 -11.52 25.29
C ASP A 119 0.16 -12.07 23.85
N ILE A 120 -0.80 -12.86 23.39
CA ILE A 120 -0.91 -13.34 22.00
C ILE A 120 -1.27 -12.19 21.06
N GLU A 121 -2.17 -11.30 21.45
CA GLU A 121 -2.56 -10.11 20.67
C GLU A 121 -1.48 -9.03 20.68
N LYS A 122 -0.78 -8.81 21.81
CA LYS A 122 0.39 -7.91 21.84
C LYS A 122 1.48 -8.39 20.89
N ARG A 123 1.80 -9.69 20.91
CA ARG A 123 2.71 -10.29 19.92
C ARG A 123 2.18 -10.16 18.51
N SER A 124 0.87 -10.30 18.30
CA SER A 124 0.24 -10.13 16.99
C SER A 124 0.32 -8.67 16.50
N LEU A 125 0.25 -7.70 17.40
CA LEU A 125 0.42 -6.27 17.14
C LEU A 125 1.88 -5.93 16.82
N GLU A 126 2.83 -6.40 17.61
CA GLU A 126 4.27 -6.25 17.35
C GLU A 126 4.63 -6.87 15.99
N THR A 127 4.11 -8.06 15.70
CA THR A 127 4.29 -8.72 14.39
C THR A 127 3.61 -7.93 13.28
N ALA A 128 2.46 -7.30 13.54
CA ALA A 128 1.78 -6.49 12.54
C ALA A 128 2.55 -5.21 12.21
N GLU A 129 3.13 -4.53 13.21
CA GLU A 129 3.98 -3.35 13.01
C GLU A 129 5.24 -3.72 12.20
N GLU A 130 5.92 -4.82 12.56
CA GLU A 130 7.08 -5.30 11.81
C GLU A 130 6.72 -5.67 10.35
N ILE A 131 5.60 -6.36 10.14
CA ILE A 131 5.12 -6.68 8.79
C ILE A 131 4.84 -5.40 7.99
N VAL A 132 4.26 -4.36 8.61
CA VAL A 132 3.94 -3.10 7.93
C VAL A 132 5.21 -2.43 7.42
N ASP A 133 6.25 -2.34 8.24
CA ASP A 133 7.52 -1.71 7.86
C ASP A 133 8.23 -2.48 6.75
N GLN A 134 8.21 -3.81 6.79
CA GLN A 134 8.79 -4.64 5.74
C GLN A 134 7.98 -4.56 4.43
N VAL A 135 6.64 -4.62 4.49
CA VAL A 135 5.77 -4.42 3.32
C VAL A 135 6.03 -3.04 2.68
N TYR A 136 6.18 -2.03 3.52
CA TYR A 136 6.47 -0.66 3.07
C TYR A 136 7.85 -0.57 2.40
N SER A 137 8.87 -1.20 3.00
CA SER A 137 10.23 -1.28 2.45
C SER A 137 10.25 -1.97 1.08
N ILE A 138 9.53 -3.08 0.93
CA ILE A 138 9.39 -3.78 -0.36
C ILE A 138 8.78 -2.84 -1.40
N GLN A 139 7.71 -2.12 -1.06
CA GLN A 139 7.06 -1.20 -1.99
C GLN A 139 8.00 -0.06 -2.42
N SER A 140 8.76 0.52 -1.48
CA SER A 140 9.77 1.55 -1.77
C SER A 140 10.86 1.05 -2.73
N LEU A 141 11.33 -0.20 -2.54
CA LEU A 141 12.29 -0.84 -3.44
C LEU A 141 11.71 -1.04 -4.85
N LEU A 142 10.45 -1.46 -4.96
CA LEU A 142 9.75 -1.61 -6.24
C LEU A 142 9.61 -0.26 -6.97
N ASP A 143 9.26 0.81 -6.24
CA ASP A 143 9.12 2.15 -6.80
C ASP A 143 10.47 2.72 -7.27
N SER A 144 11.54 2.37 -6.56
CA SER A 144 12.94 2.71 -6.91
C SER A 144 13.56 1.78 -7.96
N ARG A 145 12.78 0.88 -8.57
CA ARG A 145 13.22 -0.13 -9.56
C ARG A 145 14.31 -1.09 -9.07
N LYS A 146 14.50 -1.22 -7.76
CA LYS A 146 15.41 -2.21 -7.15
C LYS A 146 14.71 -3.57 -7.05
N THR A 147 14.29 -4.10 -8.19
CA THR A 147 13.37 -5.26 -8.26
C THR A 147 13.95 -6.54 -7.67
N ALA A 148 15.26 -6.77 -7.80
CA ALA A 148 15.90 -7.95 -7.22
C ALA A 148 15.90 -7.92 -5.69
N GLU A 149 16.25 -6.79 -5.08
CA GLU A 149 16.20 -6.57 -3.63
C GLU A 149 14.76 -6.70 -3.10
N ALA A 150 13.80 -6.08 -3.80
CA ALA A 150 12.38 -6.17 -3.45
C ALA A 150 11.86 -7.62 -3.47
N MET A 151 12.24 -8.39 -4.50
CA MET A 151 11.87 -9.80 -4.62
C MET A 151 12.45 -10.65 -3.50
N ALA A 152 13.75 -10.48 -3.19
CA ALA A 152 14.41 -11.22 -2.12
C ALA A 152 13.73 -10.93 -0.76
N MET A 153 13.51 -9.66 -0.44
CA MET A 153 12.85 -9.25 0.80
C MET A 153 11.41 -9.77 0.87
N ALA A 154 10.65 -9.71 -0.23
CA ALA A 154 9.28 -10.23 -0.28
C ALA A 154 9.23 -11.75 -0.11
N GLU A 155 10.20 -12.49 -0.65
CA GLU A 155 10.29 -13.94 -0.47
C GLU A 155 10.64 -14.32 0.97
N THR A 156 11.60 -13.64 1.60
CA THR A 156 11.92 -13.81 3.03
C THR A 156 10.69 -13.53 3.89
N LEU A 157 10.03 -12.39 3.69
CA LEU A 157 8.84 -12.01 4.46
C LEU A 157 7.69 -13.02 4.27
N ARG A 158 7.51 -13.55 3.06
CA ARG A 158 6.53 -14.62 2.79
C ARG A 158 6.88 -15.93 3.49
N GLY A 159 8.16 -16.28 3.59
CA GLY A 159 8.62 -17.45 4.34
C GLY A 159 8.29 -17.34 5.83
N LEU A 160 8.43 -16.13 6.40
CA LEU A 160 8.11 -15.85 7.80
C LEU A 160 6.60 -15.77 8.06
N HIS A 161 5.81 -15.23 7.13
CA HIS A 161 4.37 -15.01 7.30
C HIS A 161 3.54 -15.54 6.12
N PRO A 162 3.53 -16.86 5.87
CA PRO A 162 2.94 -17.43 4.66
C PRO A 162 1.41 -17.23 4.56
N SER A 163 0.70 -17.11 5.68
CA SER A 163 -0.75 -16.89 5.73
C SER A 163 -1.16 -15.42 5.56
N SER A 164 -0.24 -14.48 5.79
CA SER A 164 -0.54 -13.04 5.76
C SER A 164 -0.92 -12.60 4.34
N PHE A 165 -2.15 -12.12 4.17
CA PHE A 165 -2.65 -11.67 2.87
C PHE A 165 -1.87 -10.45 2.35
N SER A 166 -1.37 -9.55 3.20
CA SER A 166 -0.61 -8.35 2.81
C SER A 166 0.75 -8.75 2.27
N VAL A 167 1.39 -9.72 2.94
CA VAL A 167 2.67 -10.28 2.52
C VAL A 167 2.53 -11.01 1.19
N ARG A 168 1.47 -11.82 1.03
CA ARG A 168 1.18 -12.47 -0.26
C ARG A 168 0.85 -11.46 -1.37
N LEU A 169 0.15 -10.37 -1.05
CA LEU A 169 -0.17 -9.32 -2.01
C LEU A 169 1.09 -8.55 -2.45
N VAL A 170 1.97 -8.16 -1.53
CA VAL A 170 3.21 -7.45 -1.90
C VAL A 170 4.16 -8.38 -2.67
N TYR A 171 4.20 -9.67 -2.33
CA TYR A 171 4.92 -10.67 -3.10
C TYR A 171 4.35 -10.84 -4.52
N ALA A 172 3.02 -10.83 -4.69
CA ALA A 172 2.38 -10.82 -6.01
C ALA A 172 2.78 -9.57 -6.84
N ASN A 173 2.84 -8.40 -6.20
CA ASN A 173 3.32 -7.18 -6.84
C ASN A 173 4.79 -7.30 -7.26
N ALA A 174 5.65 -7.85 -6.41
CA ALA A 174 7.05 -8.04 -6.71
C ALA A 174 7.25 -9.00 -7.89
N LEU A 175 6.53 -10.13 -7.92
CA LEU A 175 6.50 -11.08 -9.05
C LEU A 175 6.07 -10.40 -10.35
N LEU A 176 5.06 -9.54 -10.28
CA LEU A 176 4.59 -8.82 -11.47
C LEU A 176 5.66 -7.86 -12.01
N VAL A 177 6.34 -7.12 -11.13
CA VAL A 177 7.39 -6.16 -11.51
C VAL A 177 8.65 -6.86 -12.01
N SER A 178 8.97 -8.06 -11.50
CA SER A 178 10.11 -8.87 -11.97
C SER A 178 9.86 -9.58 -13.30
N GLY A 179 8.64 -9.55 -13.84
CA GLY A 179 8.29 -10.18 -15.12
C GLY A 179 7.78 -11.62 -14.98
N GLU A 180 7.65 -12.14 -13.76
CA GLU A 180 7.10 -13.46 -13.43
C GLU A 180 5.55 -13.46 -13.53
N VAL A 181 5.03 -13.03 -14.69
CA VAL A 181 3.61 -12.72 -14.93
C VAL A 181 2.68 -13.88 -14.60
N ASN A 182 3.04 -15.11 -14.98
CA ASN A 182 2.22 -16.29 -14.73
C ASN A 182 2.06 -16.57 -13.22
N LYS A 183 3.17 -16.45 -12.46
CA LYS A 183 3.16 -16.64 -11.00
C LYS A 183 2.34 -15.54 -10.32
N ALA A 184 2.54 -14.29 -10.73
CA ALA A 184 1.78 -13.16 -10.22
C ALA A 184 0.28 -13.33 -10.46
N GLN A 185 -0.12 -13.70 -11.68
CA GLN A 185 -1.53 -13.92 -12.04
C GLN A 185 -2.18 -15.02 -11.19
N SER A 186 -1.50 -16.16 -11.05
CA SER A 186 -1.99 -17.25 -10.21
C SER A 186 -2.20 -16.79 -8.77
N LEU A 187 -1.24 -16.06 -8.21
CA LEU A 187 -1.32 -15.56 -6.84
C LEU A 187 -2.45 -14.53 -6.65
N TYR A 188 -2.61 -13.56 -7.57
CA TYR A 188 -3.75 -12.62 -7.51
C TYR A 188 -5.10 -13.33 -7.61
N THR A 189 -5.19 -14.39 -8.41
CA THR A 189 -6.42 -15.17 -8.57
C THR A 189 -6.77 -15.91 -7.28
N SER A 190 -5.77 -16.38 -6.52
CA SER A 190 -6.03 -16.90 -5.17
C SER A 190 -6.43 -15.80 -4.19
N LEU A 191 -5.75 -14.64 -4.22
CA LEU A 191 -6.02 -13.55 -3.29
C LEU A 191 -7.44 -12.98 -3.45
N ILE A 192 -7.98 -12.91 -4.67
CA ILE A 192 -9.30 -12.29 -4.88
C ILE A 192 -10.44 -13.02 -4.18
N THR A 193 -10.32 -14.33 -3.94
CA THR A 193 -11.35 -15.14 -3.27
C THR A 193 -11.33 -14.95 -1.75
N GLU A 194 -10.22 -14.48 -1.19
CA GLU A 194 -10.03 -14.25 0.25
C GLU A 194 -10.43 -12.84 0.69
N ILE A 195 -10.76 -11.95 -0.25
CA ILE A 195 -11.14 -10.57 0.06
C ILE A 195 -12.52 -10.54 0.74
N PRO A 196 -12.64 -9.96 1.96
CA PRO A 196 -13.93 -9.84 2.64
C PRO A 196 -14.97 -9.06 1.81
N PRO A 197 -16.28 -9.38 1.93
CA PRO A 197 -17.36 -8.76 1.15
C PRO A 197 -17.46 -7.23 1.32
N GLY A 198 -16.92 -6.65 2.39
CA GLY A 198 -16.85 -5.19 2.61
C GLY A 198 -15.73 -4.46 1.85
N ARG A 199 -14.96 -5.14 0.99
CA ARG A 199 -13.78 -4.57 0.30
C ARG A 199 -13.89 -4.60 -1.22
N ALA A 200 -15.04 -4.15 -1.73
CA ALA A 200 -15.33 -4.14 -3.16
C ALA A 200 -14.28 -3.38 -4.01
N SER A 201 -13.71 -2.29 -3.49
CA SER A 201 -12.67 -1.51 -4.16
C SER A 201 -11.37 -2.31 -4.37
N MET A 202 -10.96 -3.08 -3.37
CA MET A 202 -9.80 -3.97 -3.43
C MET A 202 -10.03 -5.09 -4.44
N LYS A 203 -11.20 -5.75 -4.35
CA LYS A 203 -11.60 -6.80 -5.28
C LYS A 203 -11.60 -6.30 -6.72
N SER A 204 -12.17 -5.12 -6.98
CA SER A 204 -12.17 -4.49 -8.30
C SER A 204 -10.76 -4.23 -8.83
N SER A 205 -9.85 -3.77 -7.98
CA SER A 205 -8.47 -3.44 -8.39
C SER A 205 -7.66 -4.70 -8.71
N ILE A 206 -7.75 -5.74 -7.89
CA ILE A 206 -7.11 -7.04 -8.17
C ILE A 206 -7.70 -7.65 -9.44
N GLN A 207 -9.03 -7.58 -9.63
CA GLN A 207 -9.67 -8.06 -10.86
C GLN A 207 -9.16 -7.34 -12.12
N LYS A 208 -8.96 -6.02 -12.04
CA LYS A 208 -8.39 -5.25 -13.16
C LYS A 208 -6.97 -5.69 -13.49
N ILE A 209 -6.15 -6.02 -12.47
CA ILE A 209 -4.81 -6.56 -12.68
C ILE A 209 -4.92 -7.91 -13.39
N ILE A 210 -5.70 -8.86 -12.86
CA ILE A 210 -5.91 -10.18 -13.47
C ILE A 210 -6.33 -10.05 -14.94
N ASN A 211 -7.32 -9.20 -15.24
CA ASN A 211 -7.80 -9.00 -16.60
C ASN A 211 -6.71 -8.47 -17.55
N ARG A 212 -5.82 -7.58 -17.07
CA ARG A 212 -4.69 -7.07 -17.86
C ARG A 212 -3.66 -8.16 -18.13
N LEU A 213 -3.37 -9.03 -17.16
CA LEU A 213 -2.42 -10.14 -17.32
C LEU A 213 -2.96 -11.19 -18.30
N SER A 214 -4.27 -11.45 -18.29
CA SER A 214 -4.92 -12.36 -19.25
C SER A 214 -5.01 -11.78 -20.66
N GLY A 215 -5.32 -10.49 -20.80
CA GLY A 215 -5.60 -9.85 -22.10
C GLY A 215 -4.36 -9.47 -22.92
N GLY A 216 -3.19 -9.31 -22.28
CA GLY A 216 -1.96 -8.86 -22.93
C GLY A 216 -1.33 -9.84 -23.93
N ARG A 217 -1.83 -11.09 -24.04
CA ARG A 217 -1.31 -12.09 -24.99
C ARG A 217 -1.96 -12.08 -26.38
N SER A 218 -3.06 -11.35 -26.58
CA SER A 218 -3.90 -11.58 -27.77
C SER A 218 -3.58 -10.74 -29.02
N THR A 219 -2.59 -9.84 -29.02
CA THR A 219 -2.38 -8.91 -30.18
C THR A 219 -1.03 -9.03 -30.90
N ALA A 220 -0.16 -9.98 -30.53
CA ALA A 220 1.19 -10.08 -31.12
C ALA A 220 1.37 -11.18 -32.20
N SER A 221 0.32 -11.89 -32.62
CA SER A 221 0.45 -13.08 -33.49
C SER A 221 -0.30 -13.03 -34.82
N SER A 222 -0.43 -11.87 -35.46
CA SER A 222 -0.99 -11.78 -36.81
C SER A 222 -0.32 -10.71 -37.66
N ASN A 223 0.98 -10.89 -37.94
CA ASN A 223 1.66 -10.22 -39.04
C ASN A 223 2.75 -11.12 -39.63
N SER A 224 2.44 -12.41 -39.81
CA SER A 224 3.10 -13.22 -40.84
C SER A 224 2.42 -12.90 -42.16
N ARG A 225 2.77 -11.75 -42.75
CA ARG A 225 2.46 -11.47 -44.14
C ARG A 225 3.24 -12.47 -44.98
N GLU A 226 2.49 -13.35 -45.64
CA GLU A 226 2.89 -14.03 -46.86
C GLU A 226 3.54 -13.00 -47.80
N GLY A 227 4.86 -13.14 -47.96
CA GLY A 227 5.59 -12.57 -49.07
C GLY A 227 5.85 -13.69 -50.06
N THR A 228 4.90 -13.89 -50.96
CA THR A 228 5.12 -14.58 -52.23
C THR A 228 5.86 -13.65 -53.19
N ASN A 229 7.08 -14.04 -53.58
CA ASN A 229 7.59 -14.09 -54.96
C ASN A 229 9.10 -14.26 -54.97
#